data_AF-A0A1W9LT11-F1
#
_entry.id   AF-A0A1W9LT11-F1
#
_cell.length_a   1.000
_cell.length_b   1.000
_cell.length_c   1.000
_cell.angle_alpha   90.00
_cell.angle_beta   90.00
_cell.angle_gamma   90.00
#
_symmetry.space_group_name_H-M   'P 1'
#
loop_
_entity.id
_entity.type
_entity.pdbx_description
1 polymer ?
#
loop_
_entity_poly.entity_id
_entity_poly.type
_entity_poly.pdbx_seq_one_letter_code
_entity_poly.pdbx_strand_id
1 'polypeptide(L)'
;MKHIWKIEEFSKVRRILPDGRIREYGKFRPSGKPGLTVGQRSVKEIDPVTGETIRVWMENYNDSGEVRIVHPYKPDDLGHLRVDPSTGKVIERWL
;
A
#
# COMPACT_ATOMS: atom_id res chain seq x y z
N MET A 1 6.16 -1.51 -20.01
CA MET A 1 4.93 -2.17 -19.52
C MET A 1 3.95 -1.09 -19.09
N LYS A 2 2.75 -1.01 -19.67
CA LYS A 2 1.69 -0.16 -19.12
C LYS A 2 1.15 -0.86 -17.88
N HIS A 3 1.40 -0.31 -16.68
CA HIS A 3 0.58 -0.63 -15.51
C HIS A 3 -0.81 -0.06 -15.80
N ILE A 4 -1.66 -0.87 -16.43
CA ILE A 4 -3.10 -0.58 -16.48
C ILE A 4 -3.57 -0.81 -15.06
N TRP A 5 -3.68 0.28 -14.29
CA TRP A 5 -4.42 0.28 -13.03
C TRP A 5 -5.86 -0.09 -13.37
N LYS A 6 -6.14 -1.38 -13.42
CA LYS A 6 -7.50 -1.87 -13.42
C LYS A 6 -8.12 -1.23 -12.19
N ILE A 7 -9.22 -0.49 -12.37
CA ILE A 7 -9.93 0.17 -11.26
C ILE A 7 -10.20 -0.94 -10.24
N GLU A 8 -9.38 -1.01 -9.20
CA GLU A 8 -9.59 -2.01 -8.16
C GLU A 8 -10.82 -1.56 -7.40
N GLU A 9 -11.74 -2.48 -7.16
CA GLU A 9 -12.80 -2.24 -6.19
C GLU A 9 -12.13 -2.03 -4.83
N PHE A 10 -11.96 -0.77 -4.43
CA PHE A 10 -11.51 -0.42 -3.10
C PHE A 10 -12.55 -0.96 -2.12
N SER A 11 -12.07 -1.72 -1.14
CA SER A 11 -12.95 -2.21 -0.08
C SER A 11 -13.53 -1.01 0.68
N LYS A 12 -14.70 -1.17 1.32
CA LYS A 12 -15.33 -0.12 2.15
C LYS A 12 -14.48 0.30 3.38
N VAL A 13 -13.25 -0.21 3.52
CA VAL A 13 -12.33 0.14 4.60
C VAL A 13 -11.69 1.48 4.27
N ARG A 14 -12.18 2.51 4.95
CA ARG A 14 -11.67 3.88 4.94
C ARG A 14 -11.27 4.31 6.34
N ARG A 15 -10.20 5.11 6.44
CA ARG A 15 -9.75 5.72 7.70
C ARG A 15 -9.45 7.19 7.48
N ILE A 16 -9.90 8.04 8.41
CA ILE A 16 -9.47 9.43 8.49
C ILE A 16 -8.16 9.46 9.28
N LEU A 17 -7.12 10.04 8.70
CA LEU A 17 -5.81 10.21 9.32
C LEU A 17 -5.80 11.44 10.25
N PRO A 18 -4.87 11.53 11.21
CA PRO A 18 -4.80 12.68 12.13
C PRO A 18 -4.64 14.04 11.45
N ASP A 19 -4.06 14.06 10.24
CA ASP A 19 -3.90 15.26 9.41
C ASP A 19 -5.10 15.53 8.48
N GLY A 20 -6.19 14.80 8.65
CA GLY A 20 -7.44 14.97 7.90
C GLY A 20 -7.50 14.19 6.59
N ARG A 21 -6.39 13.64 6.09
CA ARG A 21 -6.39 12.84 4.85
C ARG A 21 -7.26 11.60 4.98
N ILE A 22 -7.86 11.17 3.88
CA ILE A 22 -8.62 9.92 3.82
C ILE A 22 -7.72 8.83 3.25
N ARG A 23 -7.53 7.74 3.98
CA ARG A 23 -6.85 6.54 3.50
C ARG A 23 -7.87 5.47 3.15
N GLU A 24 -7.82 4.97 1.92
CA GLU A 24 -8.67 3.87 1.42
C GLU A 24 -7.84 2.63 1.12
N TYR A 25 -8.40 1.47 1.45
CA TYR A 25 -7.74 0.18 1.26
C TYR A 25 -8.45 -0.66 0.19
N GLY A 26 -7.66 -1.14 -0.77
CA GLY A 26 -8.05 -2.15 -1.74
C GLY A 26 -8.41 -3.48 -1.09
N LYS A 27 -9.06 -4.35 -1.86
CA LYS A 27 -9.31 -5.74 -1.44
C LYS A 27 -7.98 -6.46 -1.17
N PHE A 28 -7.91 -7.25 -0.10
CA PHE A 28 -6.77 -8.12 0.16
C PHE A 28 -6.64 -9.18 -0.93
N ARG A 29 -5.42 -9.31 -1.48
CA ARG A 29 -5.05 -10.32 -2.46
C ARG A 29 -4.04 -11.27 -1.81
N PRO A 30 -4.43 -12.52 -1.50
CA PRO A 30 -3.50 -13.51 -0.98
C PRO A 30 -2.35 -13.77 -1.96
N SER A 31 -1.17 -14.05 -1.42
CA SER A 31 -0.05 -14.58 -2.20
C SER A 31 -0.38 -16.00 -2.67
N GLY A 32 -0.08 -16.31 -3.93
CA GLY A 32 -0.22 -17.66 -4.47
C GLY A 32 0.95 -18.59 -4.13
N LYS A 33 2.01 -18.08 -3.51
CA LYS A 33 3.24 -18.83 -3.19
C LYS A 33 3.64 -18.59 -1.73
N PRO A 34 4.13 -19.63 -1.03
CA PRO A 34 4.79 -19.45 0.25
C PRO A 34 5.98 -18.48 0.11
N GLY A 35 6.19 -17.63 1.11
CA GLY A 35 7.26 -16.65 1.09
C GLY A 35 7.17 -15.68 2.25
N LEU A 36 7.91 -14.57 2.13
CA LEU A 36 7.99 -13.52 3.14
C LEU A 36 6.64 -12.84 3.42
N THR A 37 5.72 -12.88 2.47
CA THR A 37 4.43 -12.21 2.55
C THR A 37 3.29 -13.17 2.24
N VAL A 38 2.17 -12.99 2.93
CA VAL A 38 0.94 -13.80 2.75
C VAL A 38 -0.05 -13.15 1.80
N GLY A 39 0.20 -11.91 1.39
CA GLY A 39 -0.61 -11.18 0.42
C GLY A 39 -0.41 -9.69 0.51
N GLN A 40 -1.23 -8.96 -0.25
CA GLN A 40 -1.07 -7.53 -0.48
C GLN A 40 -2.40 -6.77 -0.59
N ARG A 41 -2.36 -5.45 -0.38
CA ARG A 41 -3.45 -4.50 -0.66
C ARG A 41 -2.91 -3.27 -1.37
N SER A 42 -3.68 -2.74 -2.32
CA SER A 42 -3.47 -1.37 -2.79
C SER A 42 -3.96 -0.39 -1.73
N VAL A 43 -3.25 0.71 -1.54
CA VAL A 43 -3.62 1.76 -0.60
C VAL A 43 -3.47 3.10 -1.29
N LYS A 44 -4.42 3.99 -1.06
CA LYS A 44 -4.33 5.37 -1.54
C LYS A 44 -4.70 6.34 -0.44
N GLU A 45 -4.15 7.53 -0.54
CA GLU A 45 -4.53 8.68 0.26
C GLU A 45 -5.14 9.76 -0.61
N ILE A 46 -6.21 10.35 -0.10
CA ILE A 46 -7.02 11.35 -0.78
C ILE A 46 -7.02 12.62 0.07
N ASP A 47 -6.84 13.75 -0.59
CA ASP A 47 -7.11 15.07 -0.02
C ASP A 47 -8.64 15.25 0.09
N PRO A 48 -9.20 15.46 1.29
CA PRO A 48 -10.64 15.57 1.47
C PRO A 48 -11.23 16.87 0.91
N VAL A 49 -10.42 17.91 0.69
CA VAL A 49 -10.86 19.21 0.17
C VAL A 49 -10.99 19.17 -1.34
N THR A 50 -10.01 18.61 -2.04
CA THR A 50 -9.98 18.57 -3.50
C THR A 50 -10.51 17.26 -4.09
N GLY A 51 -10.56 16.18 -3.29
CA GLY A 51 -10.89 14.84 -3.75
C GLY A 51 -9.76 14.15 -4.51
N GLU A 52 -8.59 14.78 -4.62
CA GLU A 52 -7.47 14.24 -5.39
C GLU A 52 -6.76 13.11 -4.65
N THR A 53 -6.39 12.06 -5.40
CA THR A 53 -5.50 11.01 -4.89
C THR A 53 -4.06 11.53 -4.86
N ILE A 54 -3.50 11.71 -3.67
CA ILE A 54 -2.17 12.30 -3.46
C ILE A 54 -1.05 11.25 -3.33
N ARG A 55 -1.36 10.06 -2.82
CA ARG A 55 -0.42 8.94 -2.72
C ARG A 55 -1.08 7.64 -3.11
N VAL A 56 -0.32 6.75 -3.73
CA VAL A 56 -0.72 5.39 -4.05
C VAL A 56 0.46 4.47 -3.77
N TRP A 57 0.22 3.38 -3.05
CA TRP A 57 1.22 2.35 -2.81
C TRP A 57 0.57 0.98 -2.67
N MET A 58 1.39 -0.07 -2.68
CA MET A 58 0.99 -1.42 -2.30
C MET A 58 1.61 -1.78 -0.96
N GLU A 59 0.81 -2.30 -0.04
CA GLU A 59 1.27 -2.90 1.22
C GLU A 59 1.27 -4.42 1.06
N ASN A 60 2.38 -5.07 1.40
CA ASN A 60 2.47 -6.52 1.50
C ASN A 60 2.65 -6.92 2.97
N TYR A 61 1.91 -7.92 3.40
CA TYR A 61 1.78 -8.29 4.81
C TYR A 61 2.46 -9.63 5.10
N ASN A 62 3.05 -9.77 6.29
CA ASN A 62 3.48 -11.07 6.82
C ASN A 62 2.28 -11.88 7.35
N ASP A 63 2.56 -13.09 7.84
CA ASP A 63 1.58 -14.00 8.45
C ASP A 63 0.84 -13.40 9.67
N SER A 64 1.50 -12.48 10.36
CA SER A 64 1.00 -11.77 11.53
C SER A 64 0.16 -10.54 11.16
N GLY A 65 0.02 -10.24 9.85
CA GLY A 65 -0.76 -9.13 9.34
C GLY A 65 -0.06 -7.77 9.37
N GLU A 66 1.24 -7.75 9.64
CA GLU A 66 2.07 -6.54 9.66
C GLU A 66 2.64 -6.24 8.27
N VAL A 67 2.76 -4.96 7.93
CA VAL A 67 3.35 -4.54 6.66
C VAL A 67 4.85 -4.82 6.68
N ARG A 68 5.32 -5.66 5.74
CA ARG A 68 6.75 -5.98 5.54
C ARG A 68 7.35 -5.27 4.34
N ILE A 69 6.56 -4.99 3.31
CA ILE A 69 7.02 -4.34 2.08
C ILE A 69 6.00 -3.30 1.66
N VAL A 70 6.49 -2.12 1.32
CA VAL A 70 5.73 -1.02 0.71
C VAL A 70 6.28 -0.79 -0.69
N HIS A 71 5.41 -0.73 -1.71
CA HIS A 71 5.78 -0.30 -3.06
C HIS A 71 5.05 0.99 -3.41
N PRO A 72 5.68 2.17 -3.26
CA PRO A 72 5.10 3.45 -3.64
C PRO A 72 5.01 3.57 -5.17
N TYR A 73 3.88 4.08 -5.67
CA TYR A 73 3.67 4.37 -7.10
C TYR A 73 3.39 5.84 -7.39
N LYS A 74 2.72 6.54 -6.47
CA LYS A 74 2.43 7.99 -6.57
C LYS A 74 2.89 8.69 -5.28
N PRO A 75 3.58 9.84 -5.34
CA PRO A 75 3.93 10.62 -6.55
C PRO A 75 4.99 9.97 -7.45
N ASP A 76 5.89 9.18 -6.86
CA ASP A 76 6.98 8.54 -7.57
C ASP A 76 6.97 7.03 -7.34
N ASP A 77 7.33 6.27 -8.37
CA ASP A 77 7.60 4.85 -8.24
C ASP A 77 8.97 4.64 -7.63
N LEU A 78 9.01 4.26 -6.35
CA LEU A 78 10.25 4.06 -5.61
C LEU A 78 10.73 2.60 -5.66
N GLY A 79 10.01 1.71 -6.33
CA GLY A 79 10.22 0.28 -6.21
C GLY A 79 9.77 -0.24 -4.84
N HIS A 80 10.21 -1.44 -4.51
CA HIS A 80 9.89 -2.13 -3.28
C HIS A 80 10.78 -1.67 -2.12
N LEU A 81 10.15 -1.30 -1.02
CA LEU A 81 10.79 -0.89 0.23
C LEU A 81 10.45 -1.91 1.30
N ARG A 82 11.42 -2.70 1.75
CA ARG A 82 11.23 -3.54 2.93
C ARG A 82 11.31 -2.67 4.17
N VAL A 83 10.33 -2.83 5.04
CA VAL A 83 10.24 -2.11 6.30
C VAL A 83 10.39 -3.08 7.47
N ASP A 84 11.02 -2.59 8.53
CA ASP A 84 10.94 -3.22 9.84
C ASP A 84 9.56 -2.93 10.44
N PRO A 85 8.70 -3.94 10.68
CA PRO A 85 7.35 -3.72 11.19
C PRO A 85 7.31 -3.03 12.56
N SER A 86 8.35 -3.21 13.38
CA SER A 86 8.40 -2.68 14.75
C SER A 86 8.74 -1.19 14.79
N THR A 87 9.51 -0.69 13.82
CA THR A 87 10.00 0.69 13.78
C THR A 87 9.45 1.50 12.60
N GLY A 88 8.90 0.84 11.58
CA GLY A 88 8.49 1.44 10.31
C GLY A 88 9.66 1.92 9.43
N LYS A 89 10.92 1.67 9.84
CA LYS A 89 12.10 2.11 9.08
C LYS A 89 12.32 1.23 7.86
N VAL A 90 12.72 1.84 6.76
CA VAL A 90 13.17 1.11 5.57
C VAL A 90 14.49 0.42 5.89
N ILE A 91 14.55 -0.89 5.67
CA ILE A 91 15.75 -1.72 5.88
C ILE A 91 16.38 -2.17 4.56
N GLU A 92 15.62 -2.18 3.47
CA GLU A 92 16.09 -2.60 2.15
C GLU A 92 15.23 -1.96 1.05
N ARG A 93 15.82 -1.73 -0.12
CA ARG A 93 15.13 -1.22 -1.31
C ARG A 93 15.58 -1.98 -2.56
N TRP A 94 14.62 -2.38 -3.40
CA TRP A 94 14.86 -2.93 -4.73
C TRP A 94 13.83 -2.40 -5.73
N LEU A 95 14.14 -2.49 -7.03
CA LEU A 95 13.21 -2.11 -8.11
C LEU A 95 12.20 -3.24 -8.33
#